data_AF-A0A261ABN5-F1
#
_entry.id   AF-A0A261ABN5-F1
#
_cell.length_a   1.000
_cell.length_b   1.000
_cell.length_c   1.000
_cell.angle_alpha   90.00
_cell.angle_beta   90.00
_cell.angle_gamma   90.00
#
_symmetry.space_group_name_H-M   'P 1'
#
loop_
_entity.id
_entity.type
_entity.pdbx_description
1 polymer ?
#
loop_
_entity_poly.entity_id
_entity_poly.type
_entity_poly.pdbx_seq_one_letter_code
_entity_poly.pdbx_strand_id
1 'polypeptide(L)'
;MNLRLLFQNLSEPFVYMDGFDDFEKNFVDTLIHLPVPLFLIGLYILKIYRKQISHLSPFLSFHISMKPDLNGFNLLICLIFFHLNYIILSHIFFDLFVVVFPPANLYSETFDIHLTRMNIKCVLIGVLIVFRLLFFAHVFVLSISDCEINLDFLNFFIHLINIILLISLIIQWKISGIHQKDSYILINSLVMMFLITIFEVITIFKYFLKYNSDLPLSFDKFIYNVYYFPYLWIISVYICNFTKIQTWIQNQKKRTSVTVVVPEYRVVVRPQQIDETIISELNRLRLQHKITCPTSQSFSLNI
;
A
#
# COMPACT_ATOMS: atom_id res chain seq x y z
N MET A 1 -2.14 9.43 33.68
CA MET A 1 -1.83 9.47 32.25
C MET A 1 -2.70 10.55 31.63
N ASN A 2 -2.08 11.54 31.01
CA ASN A 2 -2.77 12.66 30.36
C ASN A 2 -2.34 12.73 28.89
N LEU A 3 -3.29 12.78 27.96
CA LEU A 3 -3.02 12.92 26.54
C LEU A 3 -3.48 14.32 26.10
N ARG A 4 -2.54 15.13 25.61
CA ARG A 4 -2.81 16.49 25.14
C ARG A 4 -2.49 16.60 23.66
N LEU A 5 -3.35 17.30 22.91
CA LEU A 5 -3.03 17.72 21.55
C LEU A 5 -2.38 19.11 21.62
N LEU A 6 -1.19 19.25 21.07
CA LEU A 6 -0.47 20.52 21.01
C LEU A 6 -0.17 20.89 19.56
N PHE A 7 -0.03 22.20 19.34
CA PHE A 7 0.54 22.77 18.12
C PHE A 7 1.99 23.11 18.42
N GLN A 8 2.91 22.55 17.65
CA GLN A 8 4.34 22.75 17.83
C GLN A 8 4.77 24.09 17.23
N ASN A 9 5.55 24.86 17.98
CA ASN A 9 6.09 26.13 17.49
C ASN A 9 7.12 25.86 16.37
N LEU A 10 7.16 26.71 15.35
CA LEU A 10 8.11 26.62 14.23
C LEU A 10 9.58 26.74 14.66
N SER A 11 9.84 27.21 15.88
CA SER A 11 11.17 27.31 16.48
C SER A 11 11.67 26.02 17.12
N GLU A 12 10.81 25.02 17.31
CA GLU A 12 11.16 23.72 17.88
C GLU A 12 11.40 22.69 16.77
N PRO A 13 12.34 21.75 16.94
CA PRO A 13 12.56 20.69 15.96
C PRO A 13 11.30 19.81 15.86
N PHE A 14 10.85 19.55 14.64
CA PHE A 14 9.66 18.73 14.43
C PHE A 14 9.87 17.30 14.94
N VAL A 15 8.87 16.74 15.61
CA VAL A 15 8.92 15.39 16.22
C VAL A 15 9.24 14.27 15.22
N TYR A 16 8.95 14.47 13.94
CA TYR A 16 9.28 13.52 12.87
C TYR A 16 10.72 13.66 12.35
N MET A 17 11.41 14.75 12.70
CA MET A 17 12.84 14.97 12.46
C MET A 17 13.72 14.55 13.65
N ASP A 18 13.12 14.17 14.78
CA ASP A 18 13.86 13.70 15.96
C ASP A 18 14.89 12.63 15.58
N GLY A 19 16.17 12.92 15.85
CA GLY A 19 17.27 11.98 15.60
C GLY A 19 17.88 12.11 14.22
N PHE A 20 17.48 13.11 13.43
CA PHE A 20 17.99 13.34 12.08
C PHE A 20 18.75 14.67 11.91
N ASP A 21 18.75 15.54 12.93
CA ASP A 21 19.45 16.83 12.90
C ASP A 21 20.96 16.67 12.61
N ASP A 22 21.57 15.56 13.10
CA ASP A 22 22.95 15.15 12.83
C ASP A 22 22.98 13.78 12.11
N PHE A 23 22.30 13.67 10.96
CA PHE A 23 22.16 12.39 10.21
C PHE A 23 23.46 11.61 10.08
N GLU A 24 24.54 12.25 9.63
CA GLU A 24 25.82 11.57 9.36
C GLU A 24 26.44 10.99 10.63
N LYS A 25 26.47 11.77 11.70
CA LYS A 25 26.96 11.32 13.01
C LYS A 25 26.11 10.17 13.54
N ASN A 26 24.79 10.34 13.51
CA ASN A 26 23.85 9.34 14.02
C ASN A 26 23.92 8.05 13.19
N PHE A 27 24.14 8.15 11.87
CA PHE A 27 24.38 7.01 11.00
C PHE A 27 25.66 6.25 11.41
N VAL A 28 26.77 6.95 11.63
CA VAL A 28 28.03 6.34 12.08
C VAL A 28 27.85 5.67 13.45
N ASP A 29 27.22 6.37 14.40
CA ASP A 29 27.01 5.89 15.77
C ASP A 29 26.04 4.68 15.83
N THR A 30 25.20 4.48 14.80
CA THR A 30 24.23 3.38 14.72
C THR A 30 24.60 2.29 13.72
N LEU A 31 25.82 2.29 13.18
CA LEU A 31 26.33 1.26 12.25
C LEU A 31 26.21 -0.17 12.79
N ILE A 32 26.15 -0.36 14.11
CA ILE A 32 25.91 -1.66 14.73
C ILE A 32 24.59 -2.31 14.26
N HIS A 33 23.62 -1.53 13.78
CA HIS A 33 22.36 -2.02 13.24
C HIS A 33 22.44 -2.43 11.76
N LEU A 34 23.50 -2.05 11.04
CA LEU A 34 23.71 -2.34 9.61
C LEU A 34 23.66 -3.83 9.21
N PRO A 35 24.10 -4.80 10.04
CA PRO A 35 24.00 -6.21 9.70
C PRO A 35 22.56 -6.69 9.42
N VAL A 36 21.55 -6.09 10.05
CA VAL A 36 20.14 -6.49 9.87
C VAL A 36 19.62 -6.18 8.46
N PRO A 37 19.68 -4.94 7.94
CA PRO A 37 19.25 -4.66 6.58
C PRO A 37 20.11 -5.39 5.55
N LEU A 38 21.42 -5.55 5.77
CA LEU A 38 22.27 -6.34 4.88
C LEU A 38 21.81 -7.80 4.77
N PHE A 39 21.44 -8.41 5.90
CA PHE A 39 20.88 -9.76 5.92
C PHE A 39 19.55 -9.83 5.15
N LEU A 40 18.62 -8.88 5.37
CA LEU A 40 17.34 -8.83 4.67
C LEU A 40 17.50 -8.61 3.16
N ILE A 41 18.39 -7.70 2.75
CA ILE A 41 18.75 -7.49 1.35
C ILE A 41 19.35 -8.77 0.75
N GLY A 42 20.22 -9.47 1.50
CA GLY A 42 20.78 -10.76 1.08
C GLY A 42 19.70 -11.81 0.81
N LEU A 43 18.69 -11.89 1.67
CA LEU A 43 17.52 -12.75 1.46
C LEU A 43 16.73 -12.36 0.20
N TYR A 44 16.54 -11.06 -0.03
CA TYR A 44 15.89 -10.55 -1.23
C TYR A 44 16.66 -10.91 -2.51
N ILE A 45 17.97 -10.67 -2.54
CA ILE A 45 18.86 -11.03 -3.66
C ILE A 45 18.83 -12.54 -3.90
N LEU A 46 18.84 -13.35 -2.83
CA LEU A 46 18.76 -14.81 -2.93
C LEU A 46 17.47 -15.27 -3.66
N LYS A 47 16.33 -14.60 -3.42
CA LYS A 47 15.08 -14.90 -4.15
C LYS A 47 15.18 -14.54 -5.64
N ILE A 48 15.79 -13.40 -5.98
CA ILE A 48 16.03 -13.02 -7.38
C ILE A 48 16.93 -14.06 -8.05
N TYR A 49 18.05 -14.41 -7.40
CA TYR A 49 19.01 -15.38 -7.92
C TYR A 49 18.36 -16.75 -8.19
N ARG A 50 17.46 -17.19 -7.31
CA ARG A 50 16.68 -18.43 -7.48
C ARG A 50 15.53 -18.30 -8.50
N LYS A 51 15.42 -17.18 -9.24
CA LYS A 51 14.35 -16.89 -10.20
C LYS A 51 12.94 -16.93 -9.60
N GLN A 52 12.82 -16.69 -8.29
CA GLN A 52 11.54 -16.70 -7.57
C GLN A 52 10.86 -15.32 -7.57
N ILE A 53 10.90 -14.61 -8.69
CA ILE A 53 10.45 -13.20 -8.78
C ILE A 53 8.92 -13.10 -8.63
N SER A 54 8.19 -14.15 -8.99
CA SER A 54 6.73 -14.23 -8.79
C SER A 54 6.33 -14.05 -7.32
N HIS A 55 7.18 -14.45 -6.38
CA HIS A 55 6.97 -14.28 -4.94
C HIS A 55 7.03 -12.80 -4.49
N LEU A 56 7.69 -11.95 -5.28
CA LEU A 56 7.88 -10.52 -4.99
C LEU A 56 6.79 -9.66 -5.64
N SER A 57 6.08 -10.17 -6.64
CA SER A 57 5.03 -9.45 -7.37
C SER A 57 3.97 -8.79 -6.47
N PRO A 58 3.46 -9.46 -5.40
CA PRO A 58 2.50 -8.82 -4.48
C PRO A 58 3.05 -7.62 -3.70
N PHE A 59 4.39 -7.45 -3.67
CA PHE A 59 5.11 -6.44 -2.90
C PHE A 59 5.85 -5.44 -3.80
N LEU A 60 5.54 -5.44 -5.11
CA LEU A 60 6.23 -4.61 -6.10
C LEU A 60 6.19 -3.12 -5.77
N SER A 61 5.12 -2.64 -5.14
CA SER A 61 5.02 -1.23 -4.73
C SER A 61 6.09 -0.85 -3.69
N PHE A 62 6.39 -1.72 -2.74
CA PHE A 62 7.47 -1.53 -1.76
C PHE A 62 8.86 -1.62 -2.40
N HIS A 63 9.00 -2.44 -3.43
CA HIS A 63 10.25 -2.50 -4.20
C HIS A 63 10.51 -1.22 -5.00
N ILE A 64 9.48 -0.66 -5.64
CA ILE A 64 9.58 0.57 -6.44
C ILE A 64 9.85 1.78 -5.52
N SER A 65 9.20 1.86 -4.36
CA SER A 65 9.40 2.98 -3.43
C SER A 65 10.81 3.04 -2.83
N MET A 66 11.53 1.92 -2.84
CA MET A 66 12.87 1.77 -2.25
C MET A 66 14.02 1.84 -3.25
N LYS A 67 13.77 2.29 -4.49
CA LYS A 67 14.81 2.46 -5.50
C LYS A 67 15.14 3.96 -5.67
N PRO A 68 15.88 4.59 -4.75
CA PRO A 68 16.38 5.93 -4.98
C PRO A 68 17.44 5.88 -6.09
N ASP A 69 17.34 6.80 -7.03
CA ASP A 69 18.20 6.90 -8.21
C ASP A 69 19.49 7.69 -7.86
N LEU A 70 20.47 7.02 -7.22
CA LEU A 70 21.72 7.51 -6.57
C LEU A 70 22.42 8.82 -7.05
N ASN A 71 22.12 9.39 -8.21
CA ASN A 71 22.86 10.49 -8.83
C ASN A 71 22.54 11.92 -8.33
N GLY A 72 21.75 12.10 -7.26
CA GLY A 72 21.42 13.46 -6.74
C GLY A 72 20.97 13.50 -5.26
N PHE A 73 21.38 12.51 -4.47
CA PHE A 73 20.52 11.91 -3.45
C PHE A 73 21.09 11.97 -2.02
N ASN A 74 21.48 13.14 -1.50
CA ASN A 74 21.69 13.25 -0.03
C ASN A 74 20.47 13.88 0.64
N LEU A 75 20.09 15.10 0.25
CA LEU A 75 18.95 15.79 0.89
C LEU A 75 17.62 15.07 0.65
N LEU A 76 17.36 14.59 -0.58
CA LEU A 76 16.11 13.90 -0.91
C LEU A 76 16.00 12.52 -0.24
N ILE A 77 17.13 11.80 -0.09
CA ILE A 77 17.15 10.54 0.68
C ILE A 77 16.78 10.81 2.14
N CYS A 78 17.38 11.83 2.74
CA CYS A 78 17.07 12.18 4.13
C CYS A 78 15.59 12.54 4.29
N LEU A 79 15.03 13.35 3.39
CA LEU A 79 13.60 13.69 3.39
C LEU A 79 12.68 12.46 3.30
N ILE A 80 13.06 11.47 2.48
CA ILE A 80 12.31 10.21 2.39
C ILE A 80 12.37 9.44 3.71
N PHE A 81 13.55 9.36 4.34
CA PHE A 81 13.69 8.66 5.62
C PHE A 81 12.94 9.34 6.76
N PHE A 82 12.87 10.67 6.79
CA PHE A 82 12.09 11.41 7.78
C PHE A 82 10.60 11.06 7.74
N HIS A 83 10.08 10.91 6.52
CA HIS A 83 8.67 10.59 6.29
C HIS A 83 8.42 9.09 6.12
N LEU A 84 9.41 8.23 6.35
CA LEU A 84 9.27 6.82 5.98
C LEU A 84 8.18 6.10 6.80
N ASN A 85 8.12 6.34 8.10
CA ASN A 85 7.05 5.76 8.93
C ASN A 85 5.66 6.18 8.41
N TYR A 86 5.49 7.47 8.11
CA TYR A 86 4.27 8.00 7.53
C TYR A 86 3.94 7.33 6.18
N ILE A 87 4.93 7.18 5.30
CA ILE A 87 4.78 6.55 3.98
C ILE A 87 4.35 5.09 4.12
N ILE A 88 4.97 4.33 5.03
CA ILE A 88 4.65 2.92 5.26
C ILE A 88 3.24 2.78 5.83
N LEU A 89 2.90 3.55 6.86
CA LEU A 89 1.56 3.55 7.45
C LEU A 89 0.49 3.94 6.42
N SER A 90 0.77 4.93 5.58
CA SER A 90 -0.08 5.34 4.47
C SER A 90 -0.26 4.24 3.42
N HIS A 91 0.82 3.52 3.09
CA HIS A 91 0.75 2.40 2.16
C HIS A 91 -0.13 1.27 2.71
N ILE A 92 0.03 0.91 3.99
CA ILE A 92 -0.83 -0.08 4.66
C ILE A 92 -2.28 0.40 4.65
N PHE A 93 -2.52 1.68 4.93
CA PHE A 93 -3.85 2.29 4.87
C PHE A 93 -4.48 2.11 3.50
N PHE A 94 -3.79 2.43 2.40
CA PHE A 94 -4.36 2.28 1.06
C PHE A 94 -4.66 0.81 0.73
N ASP A 95 -3.78 -0.10 1.10
CA ASP A 95 -3.97 -1.52 0.86
C ASP A 95 -5.18 -2.07 1.64
N LEU A 96 -5.30 -1.72 2.92
CA LEU A 96 -6.44 -2.12 3.75
C LEU A 96 -7.74 -1.46 3.29
N PHE A 97 -7.72 -0.16 3.00
CA PHE A 97 -8.89 0.61 2.59
C PHE A 97 -9.50 0.04 1.30
N VAL A 98 -8.67 -0.24 0.28
CA VAL A 98 -9.14 -0.79 -1.00
C VAL A 98 -9.72 -2.21 -0.85
N VAL A 99 -9.25 -2.98 0.13
CA VAL A 99 -9.77 -4.34 0.39
C VAL A 99 -11.05 -4.30 1.22
N VAL A 100 -11.10 -3.48 2.29
CA VAL A 100 -12.26 -3.35 3.19
C VAL A 100 -13.44 -2.68 2.48
N PHE A 101 -13.15 -1.72 1.59
CA PHE A 101 -14.13 -0.99 0.80
C PHE A 101 -13.90 -1.24 -0.70
N PRO A 102 -14.34 -2.39 -1.24
CA PRO A 102 -14.22 -2.68 -2.66
C PRO A 102 -14.86 -1.54 -3.48
N PRO A 103 -14.10 -0.87 -4.37
CA PRO A 103 -14.58 0.29 -5.12
C PRO A 103 -15.88 0.05 -5.90
N ALA A 104 -16.03 -1.19 -6.38
CA ALA A 104 -17.17 -1.63 -7.16
C ALA A 104 -18.49 -1.66 -6.37
N ASN A 105 -18.47 -1.66 -5.04
CA ASN A 105 -19.68 -1.67 -4.23
C ASN A 105 -20.03 -0.28 -3.68
N LEU A 106 -19.03 0.57 -3.43
CA LEU A 106 -19.26 1.84 -2.73
C LEU A 106 -19.57 3.00 -3.68
N TYR A 107 -18.92 3.05 -4.86
CA TYR A 107 -19.03 4.17 -5.80
C TYR A 107 -20.06 3.96 -6.92
N SER A 108 -20.31 2.72 -7.34
CA SER A 108 -21.33 2.44 -8.37
C SER A 108 -22.73 2.78 -7.88
N GLU A 109 -23.00 2.69 -6.57
CA GLU A 109 -24.30 3.00 -6.01
C GLU A 109 -24.51 4.49 -5.75
N THR A 110 -23.45 5.29 -5.59
CA THR A 110 -23.57 6.71 -5.18
C THR A 110 -23.26 7.73 -6.26
N PHE A 111 -22.36 7.46 -7.21
CA PHE A 111 -21.84 8.52 -8.10
C PHE A 111 -21.73 8.17 -9.59
N ASP A 112 -22.07 6.95 -10.02
CA ASP A 112 -22.01 6.51 -11.44
C ASP A 112 -20.60 6.68 -12.09
N ILE A 113 -19.56 6.91 -11.27
CA ILE A 113 -18.17 7.05 -11.71
C ILE A 113 -17.46 5.71 -11.51
N HIS A 114 -17.06 5.08 -12.62
CA HIS A 114 -16.21 3.89 -12.59
C HIS A 114 -14.75 4.25 -12.28
N LEU A 115 -14.41 4.33 -10.99
CA LEU A 115 -13.03 4.48 -10.53
C LEU A 115 -12.31 3.12 -10.42
N THR A 116 -11.16 3.01 -11.08
CA THR A 116 -10.29 1.83 -10.93
C THR A 116 -9.58 1.84 -9.56
N ARG A 117 -9.14 0.68 -9.07
CA ARG A 117 -8.35 0.57 -7.83
C ARG A 117 -7.10 1.46 -7.84
N MET A 118 -6.47 1.63 -9.01
CA MET A 118 -5.28 2.47 -9.17
C MET A 118 -5.63 3.95 -9.02
N ASN A 119 -6.72 4.42 -9.64
CA ASN A 119 -7.15 5.81 -9.55
C ASN A 119 -7.49 6.20 -8.11
N ILE A 120 -8.15 5.30 -7.36
CA ILE A 120 -8.46 5.54 -5.94
C ILE A 120 -7.18 5.66 -5.12
N LYS A 121 -6.19 4.79 -5.33
CA LYS A 121 -4.89 4.92 -4.66
C LYS A 121 -4.25 6.28 -4.97
N CYS A 122 -4.25 6.72 -6.22
CA CYS A 122 -3.71 8.03 -6.60
C CYS A 122 -4.45 9.20 -5.91
N VAL A 123 -5.78 9.17 -5.86
CA VAL A 123 -6.57 10.20 -5.16
C VAL A 123 -6.27 10.20 -3.66
N LEU A 124 -6.26 9.02 -3.03
CA LEU A 124 -5.97 8.89 -1.61
C LEU A 124 -4.53 9.33 -1.27
N ILE A 125 -3.55 9.09 -2.16
CA ILE A 125 -2.20 9.64 -2.03
C ILE A 125 -2.24 11.17 -2.00
N GLY A 126 -2.93 11.81 -2.96
CA GLY A 126 -3.07 13.26 -2.99
C GLY A 126 -3.71 13.80 -1.71
N VAL A 127 -4.77 13.15 -1.23
CA VAL A 127 -5.45 13.48 0.03
C VAL A 127 -4.50 13.39 1.22
N LEU A 128 -3.76 12.28 1.37
CA LEU A 128 -2.81 12.12 2.47
C LEU A 128 -1.66 13.13 2.43
N ILE A 129 -1.16 13.49 1.25
CA ILE A 129 -0.17 14.57 1.11
C ILE A 129 -0.74 15.90 1.64
N VAL A 130 -1.97 16.25 1.26
CA VAL A 130 -2.64 17.46 1.76
C VAL A 130 -2.82 17.41 3.27
N PHE A 131 -3.28 16.27 3.83
CA PHE A 131 -3.36 16.08 5.28
C PHE A 131 -1.99 16.22 5.96
N ARG A 132 -0.91 15.69 5.39
CA ARG A 132 0.44 15.87 5.94
C ARG A 132 0.84 17.34 5.98
N LEU A 133 0.54 18.10 4.93
CA LEU A 133 0.82 19.54 4.86
C LEU A 133 -0.06 20.38 5.79
N LEU A 134 -1.30 19.97 6.06
CA LEU A 134 -2.18 20.67 7.00
C LEU A 134 -1.80 20.39 8.45
N PHE A 135 -1.40 19.15 8.75
CA PHE A 135 -1.18 18.69 10.11
C PHE A 135 0.30 18.48 10.50
N PHE A 136 1.25 19.02 9.74
CA PHE A 136 2.68 18.81 9.96
C PHE A 136 3.20 19.29 11.33
N ALA A 137 2.56 20.31 11.92
CA ALA A 137 2.93 20.88 13.21
C ALA A 137 2.10 20.36 14.39
N HIS A 138 1.18 19.42 14.17
CA HIS A 138 0.37 18.85 15.24
C HIS A 138 1.05 17.64 15.89
N VAL A 139 1.07 17.63 17.22
CA VAL A 139 1.74 16.61 18.03
C VAL A 139 0.82 16.17 19.17
N PHE A 140 0.77 14.87 19.42
CA PHE A 140 0.20 14.31 20.65
C PHE A 140 1.29 14.24 21.72
N VAL A 141 1.04 14.87 22.86
CA VAL A 141 1.91 14.78 24.03
C VAL A 141 1.26 13.85 25.05
N LEU A 142 1.87 12.69 25.22
CA LEU A 142 1.49 11.71 26.23
C LEU A 142 2.32 11.95 27.50
N SER A 143 1.67 12.46 28.54
CA SER A 143 2.25 12.67 29.86
C SER A 143 1.91 11.48 30.78
N ILE A 144 2.94 10.80 31.25
CA ILE A 144 2.83 9.74 32.26
C ILE A 144 3.81 10.07 33.39
N SER A 145 3.28 10.37 34.57
CA SER A 145 4.07 10.85 35.71
C SER A 145 4.86 12.12 35.33
N ASP A 146 6.19 12.10 35.38
CA ASP A 146 7.07 13.23 35.03
C ASP A 146 7.68 13.10 33.62
N CYS A 147 7.15 12.19 32.80
CA CYS A 147 7.66 11.85 31.48
C CYS A 147 6.68 12.33 30.40
N GLU A 148 7.18 13.06 29.39
CA GLU A 148 6.38 13.58 28.26
C GLU A 148 6.87 13.00 26.92
N ILE A 149 6.04 12.15 26.30
CA ILE A 149 6.35 11.55 25.00
C ILE A 149 5.62 12.33 23.91
N ASN A 150 6.40 12.84 22.96
CA ASN A 150 5.87 13.51 21.77
C ASN A 150 5.66 12.50 20.64
N LEU A 151 4.42 12.37 20.19
CA LEU A 151 3.99 11.49 19.10
C LEU A 151 3.49 12.35 17.93
N ASP A 152 3.94 12.04 16.72
CA ASP A 152 3.43 12.68 15.51
C ASP A 152 1.93 12.38 15.36
N PHE A 153 1.10 13.43 15.33
CA PHE A 153 -0.36 13.31 15.33
C PHE A 153 -0.86 12.42 14.19
N LEU A 154 -0.33 12.63 12.99
CA LEU A 154 -0.83 11.99 11.79
C LEU A 154 -0.37 10.53 11.70
N ASN A 155 0.86 10.24 12.11
CA ASN A 155 1.33 8.84 12.22
C ASN A 155 0.47 8.05 13.21
N PHE A 156 0.22 8.61 14.40
CA PHE A 156 -0.61 7.97 15.41
C PHE A 156 -2.04 7.73 14.91
N PHE A 157 -2.63 8.72 14.25
CA PHE A 157 -4.00 8.62 13.74
C PHE A 157 -4.14 7.61 12.60
N ILE A 158 -3.20 7.59 11.65
CA ILE A 158 -3.21 6.59 10.57
C ILE A 158 -2.98 5.19 11.14
N HIS A 159 -2.09 5.03 12.11
CA HIS A 159 -1.88 3.74 12.77
C HIS A 159 -3.17 3.24 13.44
N LEU A 160 -3.89 4.11 14.16
CA LEU A 160 -5.19 3.77 14.74
C LEU A 160 -6.22 3.38 13.68
N ILE A 161 -6.32 4.13 12.59
CA ILE A 161 -7.23 3.80 11.48
C ILE A 161 -6.86 2.44 10.87
N ASN A 162 -5.57 2.16 10.67
CA ASN A 162 -5.09 0.89 10.16
C ASN A 162 -5.49 -0.28 11.07
N ILE A 163 -5.41 -0.11 12.39
CA ILE A 163 -5.89 -1.11 13.35
C ILE A 163 -7.40 -1.36 13.16
N ILE A 164 -8.20 -0.29 13.04
CA ILE A 164 -9.65 -0.41 12.82
C ILE A 164 -9.94 -1.13 11.50
N LEU A 165 -9.31 -0.72 10.39
CA LEU A 165 -9.47 -1.35 9.08
C LEU A 165 -9.04 -2.82 9.10
N LEU A 166 -7.96 -3.14 9.82
CA LEU A 166 -7.49 -4.51 9.95
C LEU A 166 -8.49 -5.38 10.71
N ILE A 167 -9.09 -4.86 11.79
CA ILE A 167 -10.17 -5.54 12.51
C ILE A 167 -11.38 -5.73 11.60
N SER A 168 -11.79 -4.70 10.87
CA SER A 168 -12.88 -4.78 9.88
C SER A 168 -12.61 -5.86 8.83
N LEU A 169 -11.36 -5.93 8.33
CA LEU A 169 -10.96 -6.94 7.37
C LEU A 169 -11.02 -8.37 7.94
N ILE A 170 -10.60 -8.57 9.20
CA ILE A 170 -10.69 -9.86 9.88
C ILE A 170 -12.17 -10.28 10.07
N ILE A 171 -13.04 -9.33 10.43
CA ILE A 171 -14.49 -9.58 10.56
C ILE A 171 -15.10 -9.95 9.20
N GLN A 172 -14.85 -9.15 8.16
CA GLN A 172 -15.31 -9.42 6.79
C GLN A 172 -14.82 -10.78 6.30
N TRP A 173 -13.56 -11.11 6.56
CA TRP A 173 -12.98 -12.40 6.21
C TRP A 173 -13.72 -13.57 6.86
N LYS A 174 -14.09 -13.43 8.14
CA LYS A 174 -14.86 -14.44 8.86
C LYS A 174 -16.25 -14.66 8.25
N ILE A 175 -16.88 -13.60 7.75
CA ILE A 175 -18.24 -13.62 7.20
C ILE A 175 -18.24 -14.11 5.74
N SER A 176 -17.42 -13.51 4.87
CA SER A 176 -17.53 -13.66 3.42
C SER A 176 -16.39 -14.46 2.78
N GLY A 177 -15.35 -14.81 3.55
CA GLY A 177 -14.09 -15.31 3.00
C GLY A 177 -13.26 -14.20 2.36
N ILE A 178 -12.01 -14.49 2.00
CA ILE A 178 -11.07 -13.53 1.38
C ILE A 178 -10.63 -14.08 0.02
N HIS A 179 -10.56 -13.20 -0.98
CA HIS A 179 -9.91 -13.54 -2.24
C HIS A 179 -8.41 -13.77 -2.04
N GLN A 180 -7.84 -14.72 -2.79
CA GLN A 180 -6.43 -15.10 -2.68
C GLN A 180 -5.46 -13.90 -2.76
N LYS A 181 -5.74 -12.94 -3.65
CA LYS A 181 -4.91 -11.73 -3.82
C LYS A 181 -4.91 -10.87 -2.56
N ASP A 182 -6.05 -10.78 -1.87
CA ASP A 182 -6.23 -9.97 -0.68
C ASP A 182 -5.67 -10.67 0.57
N SER A 183 -5.45 -11.99 0.53
CA SER A 183 -4.73 -12.72 1.60
C SER A 183 -3.29 -12.25 1.77
N TYR A 184 -2.59 -11.95 0.68
CA TYR A 184 -1.22 -11.41 0.74
C TYR A 184 -1.19 -10.02 1.37
N ILE A 185 -2.19 -9.19 1.04
CA ILE A 185 -2.36 -7.86 1.63
C ILE A 185 -2.61 -7.97 3.13
N LEU A 186 -3.50 -8.88 3.55
CA LEU A 186 -3.78 -9.13 4.97
C LEU A 186 -2.51 -9.56 5.73
N ILE A 187 -1.77 -10.54 5.22
CA ILE A 187 -0.55 -11.02 5.88
C ILE A 187 0.49 -9.91 5.95
N ASN A 188 0.73 -9.18 4.86
CA ASN A 188 1.69 -8.08 4.87
C ASN A 188 1.30 -6.99 5.86
N SER A 189 0.03 -6.59 5.88
CA SER A 189 -0.48 -5.57 6.79
C SER A 189 -0.36 -6.02 8.24
N LEU A 190 -0.68 -7.29 8.55
CA LEU A 190 -0.49 -7.87 9.89
C LEU A 190 0.97 -7.81 10.33
N VAL A 191 1.89 -8.27 9.49
CA VAL A 191 3.33 -8.31 9.81
C VAL A 191 3.88 -6.90 10.01
N MET A 192 3.59 -5.97 9.10
CA MET A 192 4.07 -4.60 9.19
C MET A 192 3.48 -3.87 10.41
N MET A 193 2.17 -3.94 10.62
CA MET A 193 1.52 -3.30 11.77
C MET A 193 2.01 -3.87 13.10
N PHE A 194 2.21 -5.19 13.17
CA PHE A 194 2.74 -5.85 14.36
C PHE A 194 4.17 -5.38 14.67
N LEU A 195 5.05 -5.35 13.67
CA LEU A 195 6.42 -4.89 13.86
C LEU A 195 6.48 -3.41 14.23
N ILE A 196 5.73 -2.53 13.55
CA ILE A 196 5.66 -1.11 13.89
C ILE A 196 5.19 -0.93 15.35
N THR A 197 4.14 -1.64 15.75
CA THR A 197 3.63 -1.58 17.13
C THR A 197 4.67 -2.06 18.14
N ILE A 198 5.42 -3.13 17.85
CA ILE A 198 6.52 -3.58 18.72
C ILE A 198 7.56 -2.48 18.90
N PHE A 199 7.99 -1.86 17.80
CA PHE A 199 9.00 -0.80 17.85
C PHE A 199 8.49 0.42 18.64
N GLU A 200 7.25 0.84 18.44
CA GLU A 200 6.63 1.92 19.21
C GLU A 200 6.52 1.59 20.71
N VAL A 201 6.09 0.37 21.05
CA VAL A 201 6.00 -0.09 22.45
C VAL A 201 7.38 -0.13 23.09
N ILE A 202 8.42 -0.60 22.37
CA ILE A 202 9.80 -0.59 22.87
C ILE A 202 10.26 0.84 23.16
N THR A 203 10.00 1.80 22.25
CA THR A 203 10.35 3.21 22.47
C THR A 203 9.63 3.80 23.68
N ILE A 204 8.32 3.57 23.80
CA ILE A 204 7.52 4.03 24.94
C ILE A 204 8.05 3.42 26.24
N PHE A 205 8.38 2.13 26.23
CA PHE A 205 8.87 1.43 27.41
C PHE A 205 10.26 1.93 27.84
N LYS A 206 11.19 2.14 26.89
CA LYS A 206 12.50 2.76 27.16
C LYS A 206 12.34 4.17 27.76
N TYR A 207 11.42 4.96 27.21
CA TYR A 207 11.11 6.29 27.71
C TYR A 207 10.57 6.24 29.15
N PHE A 208 9.63 5.33 29.40
CA PHE A 208 9.02 5.15 30.72
C PHE A 208 10.02 4.68 31.79
N LEU A 209 10.92 3.75 31.42
CA LEU A 209 11.95 3.23 32.33
C LEU A 209 13.10 4.21 32.60
N LYS A 210 13.11 5.40 31.99
CA LYS A 210 14.25 6.33 32.01
C LYS A 210 15.56 5.60 31.71
N TYR A 211 15.52 4.74 30.68
CA TYR A 211 16.66 3.91 30.34
C TYR A 211 17.83 4.81 29.93
N ASN A 212 18.88 4.86 30.77
CA ASN A 212 20.12 5.58 30.50
C ASN A 212 20.91 4.84 29.41
N SER A 213 20.52 5.06 28.17
CA SER A 213 21.27 4.69 26.98
C SER A 213 22.31 5.76 26.70
N ASP A 214 23.49 5.36 26.24
CA ASP A 214 24.52 6.28 25.73
C ASP A 214 24.02 7.09 24.51
N LEU A 215 22.98 6.57 23.84
CA LEU A 215 22.31 7.21 22.70
C LEU A 215 20.94 7.78 23.12
N PRO A 216 20.59 9.00 22.67
CA PRO A 216 19.30 9.61 23.00
C PRO A 216 18.13 8.83 22.37
N LEU A 217 16.95 8.88 23.00
CA LEU A 217 15.74 8.18 22.54
C LEU A 217 15.31 8.54 21.10
N SER A 218 15.72 9.70 20.60
CA SER A 218 15.55 10.10 19.20
C SER A 218 16.28 9.17 18.22
N PHE A 219 17.33 8.47 18.66
CA PHE A 219 18.03 7.48 17.85
C PHE A 219 17.19 6.24 17.59
N ASP A 220 16.26 5.85 18.49
CA ASP A 220 15.41 4.69 18.22
C ASP A 220 14.56 4.92 16.97
N LYS A 221 13.98 6.14 16.82
CA LYS A 221 13.24 6.53 15.62
C LYS A 221 14.14 6.50 14.37
N PHE A 222 15.34 7.06 14.46
CA PHE A 222 16.33 7.04 13.38
C PHE A 222 16.66 5.60 12.96
N ILE A 223 16.99 4.76 13.95
CA ILE A 223 17.36 3.36 13.77
C ILE A 223 16.24 2.62 13.04
N TYR A 224 14.99 2.76 13.49
CA TYR A 224 13.85 2.06 12.88
C TYR A 224 13.60 2.53 11.44
N ASN A 225 13.61 3.84 11.20
CA ASN A 225 13.36 4.42 9.88
C ASN A 225 14.48 4.09 8.88
N VAL A 226 15.74 4.03 9.32
CA VAL A 226 16.88 3.82 8.41
C VAL A 226 17.20 2.33 8.21
N TYR A 227 17.21 1.53 9.29
CA TYR A 227 17.72 0.16 9.24
C TYR A 227 16.64 -0.92 9.19
N TYR A 228 15.42 -0.66 9.66
CA TYR A 228 14.40 -1.72 9.80
C TYR A 228 13.25 -1.54 8.81
N PHE A 229 12.50 -0.45 8.95
CA PHE A 229 11.28 -0.15 8.19
C PHE A 229 11.39 -0.31 6.67
N PRO A 230 12.47 0.11 6.00
CA PRO A 230 12.61 -0.07 4.56
C PRO A 230 12.60 -1.53 4.09
N TYR A 231 12.96 -2.44 4.99
CA TYR A 231 13.27 -3.83 4.67
C TYR A 231 12.29 -4.83 5.30
N LEU A 232 11.42 -4.40 6.21
CA LEU A 232 10.48 -5.28 6.93
C LEU A 232 9.55 -6.06 6.00
N TRP A 233 9.17 -5.48 4.84
CA TRP A 233 8.30 -6.15 3.87
C TRP A 233 8.91 -7.45 3.33
N ILE A 234 10.25 -7.60 3.34
CA ILE A 234 10.94 -8.83 2.93
C ILE A 234 10.53 -9.99 3.86
N ILE A 235 10.33 -9.72 5.15
CA ILE A 235 9.87 -10.72 6.12
C ILE A 235 8.48 -11.25 5.72
N SER A 236 7.56 -10.34 5.34
CA SER A 236 6.23 -10.71 4.83
C SER A 236 6.31 -11.62 3.61
N VAL A 237 7.24 -11.36 2.67
CA VAL A 237 7.47 -12.24 1.51
C VAL A 237 7.82 -13.65 1.97
N TYR A 238 8.71 -13.79 2.95
CA TYR A 238 9.13 -15.11 3.44
C TYR A 238 7.99 -15.85 4.15
N ILE A 239 7.23 -15.14 5.00
CA ILE A 239 6.05 -15.71 5.69
C ILE A 239 5.02 -16.21 4.68
N CYS A 240 4.67 -15.40 3.68
CA CYS A 240 3.71 -15.75 2.64
C CYS A 240 4.12 -16.97 1.80
N ASN A 241 5.42 -17.26 1.73
CA ASN A 241 5.95 -18.40 0.97
C ASN A 241 6.20 -19.65 1.82
N PHE A 242 5.90 -19.61 3.10
CA PHE A 242 5.96 -20.80 3.93
C PHE A 242 4.89 -21.80 3.48
N THR A 243 5.23 -23.09 3.40
CA THR A 243 4.35 -24.12 2.82
C THR A 243 2.97 -24.17 3.47
N LYS A 244 2.90 -24.09 4.80
CA LYS A 244 1.62 -24.05 5.53
C LYS A 244 0.79 -22.83 5.16
N ILE A 245 1.42 -21.67 5.01
CA ILE A 245 0.74 -20.42 4.63
C ILE A 245 0.28 -20.47 3.18
N GLN A 246 1.12 -20.95 2.26
CA GLN A 246 0.71 -21.12 0.86
C GLN A 246 -0.46 -22.10 0.70
N THR A 247 -0.43 -23.24 1.38
CA THR A 247 -1.55 -24.19 1.39
C THR A 247 -2.81 -23.55 1.96
N TRP A 248 -2.69 -22.76 3.03
CA TRP A 248 -3.81 -22.02 3.58
C TRP A 248 -4.37 -20.96 2.61
N ILE A 249 -3.51 -20.17 1.93
CA ILE A 249 -3.90 -19.20 0.90
C ILE A 249 -4.63 -19.91 -0.26
N GLN A 250 -4.12 -21.06 -0.71
CA GLN A 250 -4.75 -21.87 -1.75
C GLN A 250 -6.10 -22.43 -1.33
N ASN A 251 -6.27 -22.79 -0.06
CA ASN A 251 -7.56 -23.25 0.46
C ASN A 251 -8.60 -22.12 0.50
N GLN A 252 -8.19 -20.86 0.70
CA GLN A 252 -9.11 -19.72 0.56
C GLN A 252 -9.65 -19.60 -0.88
N LYS A 253 -8.80 -19.83 -1.90
CA LYS A 253 -9.23 -19.85 -3.32
C LYS A 253 -10.39 -20.83 -3.55
N LYS A 254 -10.31 -22.04 -2.98
CA LYS A 254 -11.36 -23.06 -3.10
C LYS A 254 -12.67 -22.64 -2.42
N ARG A 255 -12.58 -21.93 -1.29
CA ARG A 255 -13.76 -21.45 -0.55
C ARG A 255 -14.50 -20.35 -1.32
N THR A 256 -13.77 -19.40 -1.90
CA THR A 256 -14.38 -18.30 -2.67
C THR A 256 -14.96 -18.76 -4.01
N SER A 257 -14.37 -19.77 -4.68
CA SER A 257 -14.93 -20.30 -5.94
C SER A 257 -16.28 -21.01 -5.77
N VAL A 258 -16.57 -21.52 -4.57
CA VAL A 258 -17.84 -22.21 -4.27
C VAL A 258 -18.95 -21.23 -3.90
N THR A 259 -18.62 -20.05 -3.35
CA THR A 259 -19.60 -19.01 -3.00
C THR A 259 -19.95 -18.05 -4.13
N VAL A 260 -19.25 -18.09 -5.28
CA VAL A 260 -19.74 -17.45 -6.52
C VAL A 260 -20.80 -18.35 -7.15
N VAL A 261 -21.92 -18.54 -6.44
CA VAL A 261 -23.17 -18.91 -7.10
C VAL A 261 -23.62 -17.65 -7.81
N VAL A 262 -23.47 -17.67 -9.14
CA VAL A 262 -23.94 -16.63 -10.04
C VAL A 262 -25.39 -16.28 -9.65
N PRO A 263 -25.70 -15.02 -9.33
CA PRO A 263 -27.09 -14.64 -9.18
C PRO A 263 -27.80 -14.92 -10.50
N GLU A 264 -28.81 -15.80 -10.46
CA GLU A 264 -29.58 -16.34 -11.58
C GLU A 264 -30.40 -15.25 -12.32
N TYR A 265 -30.20 -13.98 -12.00
CA TYR A 265 -30.93 -12.83 -12.56
C TYR A 265 -30.31 -12.28 -13.86
N ARG A 266 -29.25 -12.89 -14.39
CA ARG A 266 -28.74 -12.64 -15.76
C ARG A 266 -28.97 -13.81 -16.72
N VAL A 267 -30.11 -14.48 -16.63
CA VAL A 267 -30.71 -15.11 -17.81
C VAL A 267 -31.51 -14.03 -18.55
N VAL A 268 -30.79 -13.05 -19.12
CA VAL A 268 -31.36 -12.31 -20.25
C VAL A 268 -31.30 -13.28 -21.42
N VAL A 269 -32.49 -13.71 -21.85
CA VAL A 269 -32.73 -14.50 -23.06
C VAL A 269 -31.86 -13.93 -24.18
N ARG A 270 -30.80 -14.67 -24.54
CA ARG A 270 -29.99 -14.38 -25.72
C ARG A 270 -30.93 -14.55 -26.93
N PRO A 271 -31.15 -13.53 -27.77
CA PRO A 271 -31.87 -13.74 -29.01
C PRO A 271 -31.12 -14.79 -29.84
N GLN A 272 -31.88 -15.68 -30.47
CA GLN A 272 -31.38 -16.72 -31.35
C GLN A 272 -30.36 -16.15 -32.34
N GLN A 273 -29.18 -16.78 -32.32
CA GLN A 273 -28.26 -17.02 -33.41
C GLN A 273 -28.65 -16.38 -34.76
N ILE A 274 -28.03 -15.24 -35.07
CA ILE A 274 -27.89 -14.79 -36.46
C ILE A 274 -26.67 -15.53 -37.00
N ASP A 275 -26.96 -16.56 -37.77
CA ASP A 275 -25.99 -17.39 -38.48
C ASP A 275 -25.07 -16.53 -39.38
N GLU A 276 -23.76 -16.76 -39.25
CA GLU A 276 -22.70 -16.11 -40.05
C GLU A 276 -22.86 -16.33 -41.57
N THR A 277 -23.71 -17.27 -41.98
CA THR A 277 -24.12 -17.51 -43.36
C THR A 277 -24.90 -16.33 -43.96
N ILE A 278 -25.75 -15.63 -43.20
CA ILE A 278 -26.56 -14.50 -43.70
C ILE A 278 -25.68 -13.28 -43.98
N ILE A 279 -24.64 -13.05 -43.17
CA ILE A 279 -23.67 -11.97 -43.37
C ILE A 279 -22.77 -12.25 -44.59
N SER A 280 -22.48 -13.53 -44.86
CA SER A 280 -21.75 -13.94 -46.07
C SER A 280 -22.58 -13.77 -47.35
N GLU A 281 -23.89 -14.06 -47.31
CA GLU A 281 -24.81 -13.85 -48.45
C GLU A 281 -25.06 -12.36 -48.73
N LEU A 282 -25.21 -11.54 -47.69
CA LEU A 282 -25.36 -10.09 -47.86
C LEU A 282 -24.12 -9.43 -48.47
N ASN A 283 -22.92 -9.87 -48.09
CA ASN A 283 -21.67 -9.39 -48.69
C ASN A 283 -21.49 -9.89 -50.13
N ARG A 284 -21.94 -11.11 -50.44
CA ARG A 284 -21.90 -11.68 -51.78
C ARG A 284 -22.89 -10.97 -52.73
N LEU A 285 -24.08 -10.61 -52.26
CA LEU A 285 -25.06 -9.80 -53.00
C LEU A 285 -24.59 -8.36 -53.23
N ARG A 286 -23.90 -7.75 -52.24
CA ARG A 286 -23.30 -6.41 -52.38
C ARG A 286 -22.17 -6.37 -53.41
N LEU A 287 -21.41 -7.46 -53.55
CA LEU A 287 -20.36 -7.61 -54.55
C LEU A 287 -20.93 -7.91 -55.94
N GLN A 288 -22.00 -8.69 -56.07
CA GLN A 288 -22.67 -8.91 -57.36
C GLN A 288 -23.34 -7.64 -57.90
N HIS A 289 -23.92 -6.80 -57.05
CA HIS A 289 -24.56 -5.55 -57.51
C HIS A 289 -23.54 -4.49 -58.01
N LYS A 290 -22.27 -4.62 -57.60
CA LYS A 290 -21.18 -3.71 -58.03
C LYS A 290 -20.51 -4.15 -59.34
N ILE A 291 -20.82 -5.36 -59.83
CA ILE A 291 -20.20 -5.94 -61.04
C ILE A 291 -21.13 -5.81 -62.27
N THR A 292 -22.42 -5.53 -62.11
CA THR A 292 -23.40 -5.45 -63.21
C THR A 292 -23.75 -4.04 -63.72
N CYS A 293 -23.14 -2.96 -63.22
CA CYS A 293 -23.29 -1.63 -63.83
C CYS A 293 -21.93 -0.97 -64.07
N PRO A 294 -21.39 -0.98 -65.31
CA PRO A 294 -20.35 -0.06 -65.71
C PRO A 294 -20.97 1.27 -66.18
N THR A 295 -20.14 2.33 -66.20
CA THR A 295 -20.36 3.67 -66.79
C THR A 295 -21.16 4.66 -65.92
N SER A 296 -20.50 5.60 -65.25
CA SER A 296 -19.94 6.90 -65.71
C SER A 296 -20.96 8.03 -65.62
N GLN A 297 -20.67 9.05 -64.82
CA GLN A 297 -20.53 10.43 -65.30
C GLN A 297 -20.13 11.37 -64.17
N SER A 298 -19.09 12.14 -64.48
CA SER A 298 -18.63 13.36 -63.82
C SER A 298 -19.73 14.39 -63.67
N PHE A 299 -19.81 15.06 -62.51
CA PHE A 299 -20.18 16.46 -62.44
C PHE A 299 -19.32 17.16 -61.38
N SER A 300 -18.40 17.98 -61.89
CA SER A 300 -17.82 19.10 -61.17
C SER A 300 -18.89 20.18 -60.99
N LEU A 301 -18.94 20.79 -59.81
CA LEU A 301 -19.40 22.16 -59.65
C LEU A 301 -18.75 22.78 -58.41
N ASN A 302 -17.84 23.71 -58.69
CA ASN A 302 -17.46 24.79 -57.80
C ASN A 302 -18.74 25.56 -57.40
N ILE A 303 -18.89 25.89 -56.12
CA ILE A 303 -18.81 27.23 -55.49
C ILE A 303 -18.38 26.99 -54.04
#